data_AF-A0A930F9D8-F1
#
_entry.id   AF-A0A930F9D8-F1
#
_cell.length_a   1.000
_cell.length_b   1.000
_cell.length_c   1.000
_cell.angle_alpha   90.00
_cell.angle_beta   90.00
_cell.angle_gamma   90.00
#
_symmetry.space_group_name_H-M   'P 1'
#
loop_
_entity.id
_entity.type
_entity.pdbx_description
1 polymer ?
#
loop_
_entity_poly.entity_id
_entity_poly.type
_entity_poly.pdbx_seq_one_letter_code
_entity_poly.pdbx_strand_id
1 'polypeptide(L)'
;KMYYSLLKPLPLIVFYIAKNLNLKSLVITPFLIAFNVYCLYLNHLSLHIMNFLLLLIAVYSMGVIFLLIICLDFIGLRSEAINPIMVELLELRDRPDKIFNTLIRNIFIYIIPIYLTSAIPTKIMIENCNLIEIIYFFLFPVVGTILSTLCIKKSIKYYTFGTEEV
;
A
#
# COMPACT_ATOMS: atom_id res chain seq x y z
N LYS A 1 -26.57 -37.17 12.23
CA LYS A 1 -27.10 -35.81 11.97
C LYS A 1 -26.03 -34.71 11.85
N MET A 2 -24.82 -34.86 12.39
CA MET A 2 -23.78 -33.81 12.40
C MET A 2 -22.89 -33.74 11.14
N TYR A 3 -22.77 -34.83 10.36
CA TYR A 3 -21.95 -34.86 9.14
C TYR A 3 -22.65 -34.26 7.89
N TYR A 4 -23.97 -34.23 7.86
CA TYR A 4 -24.73 -33.66 6.73
C TYR A 4 -24.83 -32.12 6.75
N SER A 5 -24.54 -31.47 7.89
CA SER A 5 -24.53 -30.00 7.97
C SER A 5 -23.27 -29.37 7.40
N LEU A 6 -22.17 -30.12 7.30
CA LEU A 6 -20.90 -29.67 6.70
C LEU A 6 -20.90 -29.69 5.16
N LEU A 7 -21.85 -30.41 4.56
CA LEU A 7 -22.01 -30.56 3.11
C LEU A 7 -23.04 -29.61 2.49
N LYS A 8 -23.65 -28.71 3.28
CA LYS A 8 -24.50 -27.68 2.70
C LYS A 8 -23.62 -26.76 1.85
N PRO A 9 -23.93 -26.56 0.56
CA PRO A 9 -23.20 -25.59 -0.24
C PRO A 9 -23.38 -24.25 0.45
N LEU A 10 -22.30 -23.75 1.04
CA LEU A 10 -22.27 -22.37 1.52
C LEU A 10 -22.61 -21.49 0.32
N PRO A 11 -23.45 -20.46 0.49
CA PRO A 11 -23.71 -19.53 -0.59
C PRO A 11 -22.37 -19.05 -1.15
N LEU A 12 -22.22 -19.07 -2.48
CA LEU A 12 -20.96 -18.77 -3.18
C LEU A 12 -20.28 -17.51 -2.63
N ILE A 13 -21.06 -16.51 -2.23
CA ILE A 13 -20.61 -15.28 -1.59
C ILE A 13 -19.83 -15.54 -0.29
N VAL A 14 -20.35 -16.38 0.61
CA VAL A 14 -19.69 -16.72 1.88
C VAL A 14 -18.41 -17.52 1.63
N PHE A 15 -18.43 -18.40 0.63
CA PHE A 15 -17.23 -19.14 0.23
C PHE A 15 -16.15 -18.21 -0.33
N TYR A 16 -16.50 -17.27 -1.22
CA TYR A 16 -15.56 -16.28 -1.75
C TYR A 16 -15.01 -15.35 -0.67
N ILE A 17 -15.86 -14.90 0.27
CA ILE A 17 -15.46 -14.07 1.41
C ILE A 17 -14.50 -14.86 2.31
N ALA A 18 -14.83 -16.10 2.68
CA ALA A 18 -14.00 -16.94 3.53
C ALA A 18 -12.65 -17.29 2.87
N LYS A 19 -12.64 -17.54 1.55
CA LYS A 19 -11.42 -17.84 0.80
C LYS A 19 -10.47 -16.65 0.70
N ASN A 20 -11.00 -15.42 0.65
CA ASN A 20 -10.21 -14.21 0.49
C ASN A 20 -9.97 -13.44 1.80
N LEU A 21 -10.57 -13.87 2.92
CA LEU A 21 -10.36 -13.28 4.24
C LEU A 21 -9.03 -13.71 4.84
N ASN A 22 -8.09 -12.77 4.90
CA ASN A 22 -6.83 -12.98 5.61
C ASN A 22 -7.04 -12.82 7.13
N LEU A 23 -7.52 -13.89 7.78
CA LEU A 23 -7.82 -13.92 9.22
C LEU A 23 -6.64 -13.50 10.09
N LYS A 24 -5.41 -13.86 9.71
CA LYS A 24 -4.19 -13.45 10.43
C LYS A 24 -4.06 -11.93 10.48
N SER A 25 -4.23 -11.28 9.32
CA SER A 25 -4.17 -9.83 9.22
C SER A 25 -5.32 -9.15 9.96
N LEU A 26 -6.53 -9.74 9.92
CA LEU A 26 -7.73 -9.22 10.58
C LEU A 26 -7.61 -9.21 12.11
N VAL A 27 -6.95 -10.22 12.68
CA VAL A 27 -6.76 -10.31 14.15
C VAL A 27 -5.65 -9.37 14.63
N ILE A 28 -4.58 -9.22 13.84
CA ILE A 28 -3.42 -8.42 14.22
C ILE A 28 -3.65 -6.90 14.04
N THR A 29 -4.42 -6.50 13.02
CA THR A 29 -4.70 -5.08 12.74
C THR A 29 -5.30 -4.29 13.91
N PRO A 30 -6.36 -4.72 14.60
CA PRO A 30 -6.91 -3.97 15.73
C PRO A 30 -5.92 -3.83 16.89
N PHE A 31 -5.08 -4.85 17.14
CA PHE A 31 -4.01 -4.77 18.14
C PHE A 31 -2.96 -3.72 17.76
N LEU A 32 -2.50 -3.72 16.51
CA LEU A 32 -1.55 -2.72 16.00
C LEU A 32 -2.11 -1.30 16.03
N ILE A 33 -3.41 -1.13 15.75
CA ILE A 33 -4.09 0.16 15.84
C ILE A 33 -4.11 0.64 17.30
N ALA A 34 -4.52 -0.22 18.24
CA ALA A 34 -4.53 0.12 19.66
C ALA A 34 -3.13 0.47 20.18
N PHE A 35 -2.10 -0.28 19.76
CA PHE A 35 -0.71 0.00 20.09
C PHE A 35 -0.24 1.36 19.54
N ASN A 36 -0.56 1.68 18.28
CA ASN A 36 -0.24 2.99 17.70
C ASN A 36 -0.94 4.14 18.45
N VAL A 37 -2.21 3.97 18.83
CA VAL A 37 -2.95 4.94 19.65
C VAL A 37 -2.28 5.16 21.01
N TYR A 38 -1.81 4.08 21.64
CA TYR A 38 -1.06 4.14 22.89
C TYR A 38 0.28 4.87 22.73
N CYS A 39 1.03 4.61 21.66
CA CYS A 39 2.27 5.33 21.36
C CYS A 39 2.03 6.83 21.11
N LEU A 40 0.93 7.20 20.45
CA LEU A 40 0.57 8.61 20.24
C LEU A 40 0.25 9.32 21.56
N TYR A 41 -0.48 8.64 22.45
CA TYR A 41 -0.77 9.14 23.79
C TYR A 41 0.51 9.41 24.60
N LEU A 42 1.48 8.49 24.57
CA LEU A 42 2.78 8.65 25.25
C LEU A 42 3.59 9.83 24.71
N ASN A 43 3.44 10.17 23.43
CA ASN A 43 4.16 11.28 22.79
C ASN A 43 3.39 12.61 22.84
N HIS A 44 2.31 12.70 23.62
CA HIS A 44 1.45 13.89 23.74
C HIS A 44 0.90 14.41 22.40
N LEU A 45 0.76 13.55 21.40
CA LEU A 45 0.18 13.90 20.10
C LEU A 45 -1.33 13.77 20.17
N SER A 46 -2.06 14.80 19.72
CA SER A 46 -3.52 14.78 19.73
C SER A 46 -4.08 13.82 18.67
N LEU A 47 -5.00 12.96 19.11
CA LEU A 47 -5.72 12.03 18.24
C LEU A 47 -6.89 12.75 17.55
N HIS A 48 -6.62 13.30 16.38
CA HIS A 48 -7.66 13.87 15.53
C HIS A 48 -8.14 12.87 14.49
N ILE A 49 -9.41 13.01 14.07
CA ILE A 49 -10.00 12.24 12.96
C ILE A 49 -9.17 12.35 11.67
N MET A 50 -8.47 13.47 11.48
CA MET A 50 -7.53 13.64 10.37
C MET A 50 -6.42 12.60 10.36
N ASN A 51 -5.91 12.16 11.51
CA ASN A 51 -4.83 11.16 11.59
C ASN A 51 -5.28 9.82 10.99
N PHE A 52 -6.55 9.45 11.21
CA PHE A 52 -7.12 8.24 10.62
C PHE A 52 -7.25 8.34 9.10
N LEU A 53 -7.65 9.51 8.60
CA LEU A 53 -7.73 9.77 7.16
C LEU A 53 -6.34 9.73 6.49
N LEU A 54 -5.32 10.29 7.14
CA LEU A 54 -3.92 10.20 6.68
C LEU A 54 -3.45 8.74 6.62
N LEU A 55 -3.73 7.95 7.65
CA LEU A 55 -3.40 6.52 7.66
C LEU A 55 -4.09 5.75 6.53
N LEU A 56 -5.38 6.00 6.29
CA LEU A 56 -6.10 5.37 5.19
C LEU A 56 -5.49 5.70 3.83
N ILE A 57 -5.12 6.96 3.59
CA ILE A 57 -4.47 7.39 2.35
C ILE A 57 -3.09 6.76 2.20
N ALA A 58 -2.33 6.64 3.30
CA ALA A 58 -1.02 6.00 3.31
C ALA A 58 -1.10 4.49 3.00
N VAL A 59 -2.10 3.79 3.54
CA VAL A 59 -2.35 2.38 3.23
C VAL A 59 -2.80 2.23 1.77
N TYR A 60 -3.64 3.14 1.28
CA TYR A 60 -4.08 3.11 -0.10
C TYR A 60 -2.94 3.38 -1.08
N SER A 61 -2.08 4.38 -0.80
CA SER A 61 -0.90 4.68 -1.62
C SER A 61 0.06 3.51 -1.68
N MET A 62 0.24 2.77 -0.57
CA MET A 62 1.01 1.53 -0.55
C MET A 62 0.46 0.48 -1.53
N GLY A 63 -0.86 0.28 -1.53
CA GLY A 63 -1.53 -0.61 -2.49
C GLY A 63 -1.29 -0.19 -3.95
N VAL A 64 -1.34 1.12 -4.23
CA VAL A 64 -1.09 1.67 -5.56
C VAL A 64 0.36 1.45 -6.00
N ILE A 65 1.34 1.69 -5.12
CA ILE A 65 2.76 1.46 -5.39
C ILE A 65 2.99 -0.01 -5.75
N PHE A 66 2.42 -0.92 -4.96
CA PHE A 66 2.57 -2.35 -5.20
C PHE A 66 1.92 -2.77 -6.52
N LEU A 67 0.75 -2.22 -6.83
CA LEU A 67 0.08 -2.49 -8.09
C LEU A 67 0.90 -2.00 -9.29
N LEU A 68 1.51 -0.81 -9.20
CA LEU A 68 2.41 -0.29 -10.23
C LEU A 68 3.65 -1.15 -10.40
N ILE A 69 4.24 -1.64 -9.31
CA ILE A 69 5.39 -2.55 -9.35
C ILE A 69 5.00 -3.89 -9.99
N ILE A 70 3.85 -4.47 -9.63
CA ILE A 70 3.33 -5.70 -10.27
C ILE A 70 3.06 -5.48 -11.75
N CYS A 71 2.62 -4.29 -12.16
CA CYS A 71 2.44 -3.97 -13.57
C CYS A 71 3.75 -4.05 -14.38
N LEU A 72 4.91 -3.86 -13.74
CA LEU A 72 6.22 -4.02 -14.39
C LEU A 72 6.53 -5.49 -14.73
N ASP A 73 6.01 -6.45 -13.96
CA ASP A 73 6.17 -7.89 -14.22
C ASP A 73 5.64 -8.26 -15.61
N PHE A 74 4.50 -7.65 -15.98
CA PHE A 74 3.87 -7.83 -17.30
C PHE A 74 4.63 -7.18 -18.46
N ILE A 75 5.61 -6.31 -18.21
CA ILE A 75 6.45 -5.66 -19.23
C ILE A 75 7.72 -6.49 -19.49
N GLY A 76 7.86 -7.65 -18.85
CA GLY A 76 8.96 -8.60 -19.09
C GLY A 76 10.10 -8.51 -18.06
N LEU A 77 9.94 -7.71 -17.00
CA LEU A 77 10.78 -7.80 -15.82
C LEU A 77 10.36 -9.04 -15.03
N ARG A 78 11.14 -10.12 -15.05
CA ARG A 78 10.80 -11.36 -14.35
C ARG A 78 10.43 -11.10 -12.88
N SER A 79 9.28 -11.60 -12.45
CA SER A 79 8.75 -11.61 -11.07
C SER A 79 9.80 -11.89 -9.98
N GLU A 80 10.76 -12.77 -10.26
CA GLU A 80 11.85 -13.14 -9.35
C GLU A 80 12.75 -11.95 -8.96
N ALA A 81 12.94 -10.97 -9.84
CA ALA A 81 13.73 -9.77 -9.56
C ALA A 81 12.92 -8.68 -8.83
N ILE A 82 11.60 -8.71 -8.97
CA ILE A 82 10.71 -7.68 -8.40
C ILE A 82 10.52 -7.89 -6.90
N ASN A 83 10.36 -9.14 -6.47
CA ASN A 83 10.04 -9.47 -5.08
C ASN A 83 11.10 -8.99 -4.06
N PRO A 84 12.41 -9.18 -4.29
CA PRO A 84 13.46 -8.64 -3.41
C PRO A 84 13.43 -7.12 -3.33
N ILE A 85 13.23 -6.44 -4.46
CA ILE A 85 13.14 -4.97 -4.52
C ILE A 85 11.97 -4.47 -3.66
N MET A 86 10.83 -5.16 -3.69
CA MET A 86 9.68 -4.79 -2.85
C MET A 86 10.00 -4.90 -1.36
N VAL A 87 10.71 -5.96 -0.95
CA VAL A 87 11.12 -6.16 0.45
C VAL A 87 12.08 -5.06 0.89
N GLU A 88 13.09 -4.74 0.09
CA GLU A 88 14.04 -3.66 0.41
C GLU A 88 13.35 -2.29 0.50
N LEU A 89 12.40 -1.99 -0.39
CA LEU A 89 11.62 -0.76 -0.32
C LEU A 89 10.78 -0.69 0.96
N LEU A 90 10.20 -1.81 1.41
CA LEU A 90 9.47 -1.85 2.67
C LEU A 90 10.38 -1.63 3.87
N GLU A 91 11.59 -2.18 3.87
CA GLU A 91 12.56 -1.90 4.93
C GLU A 91 13.00 -0.43 4.93
N LEU A 92 13.20 0.16 3.75
CA LEU A 92 13.54 1.57 3.60
C LEU A 92 12.42 2.48 4.11
N ARG A 93 11.15 2.10 3.91
CA ARG A 93 9.98 2.82 4.43
C ARG A 93 10.05 3.03 5.94
N ASP A 94 10.51 2.03 6.67
CA ASP A 94 10.49 2.03 8.13
C ASP A 94 11.71 2.78 8.72
N ARG A 95 12.66 3.20 7.88
CA ARG A 95 13.81 4.00 8.28
C ARG A 95 13.38 5.45 8.60
N PRO A 96 13.91 6.07 9.66
CA PRO A 96 13.63 7.48 9.95
C PRO A 96 14.11 8.42 8.84
N ASP A 97 13.30 9.44 8.57
CA ASP A 97 13.42 10.37 7.43
C ASP A 97 14.76 11.14 7.34
N LYS A 98 15.51 11.22 8.44
CA LYS A 98 16.79 11.96 8.51
C LYS A 98 18.02 11.10 8.18
N ILE A 99 17.87 9.81 7.88
CA ILE A 99 19.03 8.94 7.56
C ILE A 99 19.65 9.32 6.22
N PHE A 100 18.84 9.70 5.24
CA PHE A 100 19.31 10.01 3.89
C PHE A 100 19.48 11.51 3.68
N ASN A 101 20.36 11.87 2.74
CA ASN A 101 20.49 13.25 2.30
C ASN A 101 19.22 13.73 1.56
N THR A 102 19.09 15.04 1.41
CA THR A 102 17.90 15.66 0.81
C THR A 102 17.60 15.18 -0.61
N LEU A 103 18.63 14.88 -1.41
CA LEU A 103 18.47 14.39 -2.78
C LEU A 103 17.85 12.98 -2.81
N ILE A 104 18.45 12.04 -2.08
CA ILE A 104 17.98 10.65 -1.99
C ILE A 104 16.57 10.62 -1.39
N ARG A 105 16.31 11.46 -0.38
CA ARG A 105 14.97 11.60 0.18
C ARG A 105 13.95 12.05 -0.86
N ASN A 106 14.27 13.05 -1.68
CA ASN A 106 13.35 13.52 -2.73
C ASN A 106 13.08 12.44 -3.78
N ILE A 107 14.05 11.56 -4.07
CA ILE A 107 13.84 10.39 -4.94
C ILE A 107 12.82 9.44 -4.31
N PHE A 108 12.95 9.12 -3.01
CA PHE A 108 12.02 8.24 -2.28
C PHE A 108 10.65 8.88 -1.95
N ILE A 109 10.51 10.18 -2.17
CA ILE A 109 9.22 10.87 -2.05
C ILE A 109 8.54 10.95 -3.42
N TYR A 110 9.23 11.42 -4.46
CA TYR A 110 8.59 11.82 -5.72
C TYR A 110 8.76 10.83 -6.88
N ILE A 111 9.82 10.01 -6.88
CA ILE A 111 10.13 9.08 -7.97
C ILE A 111 9.70 7.66 -7.60
N ILE A 112 10.19 7.17 -6.45
CA ILE A 112 9.79 5.89 -5.86
C ILE A 112 9.08 6.23 -4.57
N PRO A 113 7.76 6.51 -4.58
CA PRO A 113 7.04 7.23 -3.53
C PRO A 113 6.79 6.42 -2.25
N ILE A 114 7.79 5.65 -1.81
CA ILE A 114 7.72 4.77 -0.67
C ILE A 114 7.52 5.54 0.64
N TYR A 115 8.06 6.75 0.75
CA TYR A 115 7.87 7.60 1.94
C TYR A 115 6.48 8.21 2.07
N LEU A 116 5.62 8.10 1.05
CA LEU A 116 4.20 8.41 1.20
C LEU A 116 3.46 7.43 2.10
N THR A 117 4.03 6.25 2.35
CA THR A 117 3.36 5.19 3.12
C THR A 117 3.69 5.23 4.62
N SER A 118 4.69 6.02 5.04
CA SER A 118 5.11 6.14 6.45
C SER A 118 5.55 7.57 6.80
N ALA A 119 6.67 8.04 6.25
CA ALA A 119 7.37 9.22 6.73
C ALA A 119 6.56 10.50 6.52
N ILE A 120 5.92 10.66 5.36
CA ILE A 120 5.11 11.85 5.05
C ILE A 120 3.86 11.96 5.92
N PRO A 121 3.00 10.94 6.07
CA PRO A 121 1.86 11.04 6.99
C PRO A 121 2.31 11.32 8.43
N THR A 122 3.43 10.73 8.89
CA THR A 122 4.01 11.05 10.21
C THR A 122 4.48 12.50 10.31
N LYS A 123 5.14 13.06 9.28
CA LYS A 123 5.52 14.49 9.27
C LYS A 123 4.33 15.41 9.33
N ILE A 124 3.24 15.06 8.65
CA ILE A 124 1.99 15.84 8.67
C ILE A 124 1.43 15.85 10.10
N MET A 125 1.44 14.70 10.78
CA MET A 125 0.97 14.58 12.17
C MET A 125 1.82 15.37 13.19
N ILE A 126 3.10 15.60 12.92
CA ILE A 126 4.03 16.36 13.77
C ILE A 126 4.18 17.83 13.27
N GLU A 127 3.33 18.25 12.32
CA GLU A 127 3.33 19.62 11.75
C GLU A 127 4.69 20.06 11.16
N ASN A 128 5.53 19.12 10.75
CA ASN A 128 6.88 19.36 10.22
C ASN A 128 6.98 18.99 8.73
N CYS A 129 5.87 19.15 8.00
CA CYS A 129 5.76 18.73 6.60
C CYS A 129 5.67 19.94 5.65
N ASN A 130 6.31 19.83 4.50
CA ASN A 130 6.25 20.85 3.46
C ASN A 130 4.92 20.81 2.71
N LEU A 131 4.43 21.98 2.28
CA LEU A 131 3.18 22.10 1.52
C LEU A 131 3.18 21.26 0.22
N ILE A 132 4.34 21.17 -0.45
CA ILE A 132 4.50 20.36 -1.67
C ILE A 132 4.36 18.86 -1.36
N GLU A 133 4.94 18.39 -0.24
CA GLU A 133 4.82 16.99 0.21
C GLU A 133 3.36 16.64 0.54
N ILE A 134 2.64 17.58 1.17
CA ILE A 134 1.20 17.43 1.47
C ILE A 134 0.39 17.30 0.18
N ILE A 135 0.55 18.23 -0.77
CA ILE A 135 -0.17 18.19 -2.05
C ILE A 135 0.10 16.88 -2.78
N TYR A 136 1.36 16.48 -2.86
CA TYR A 136 1.75 15.24 -3.53
C TYR A 136 1.18 14.00 -2.85
N PHE A 137 1.11 13.97 -1.51
CA PHE A 137 0.51 12.88 -0.75
C PHE A 137 -0.97 12.64 -1.10
N PHE A 138 -1.75 13.70 -1.29
CA PHE A 138 -3.16 13.56 -1.72
C PHE A 138 -3.32 13.30 -3.21
N LEU A 139 -2.40 13.81 -4.04
CA LEU A 139 -2.48 13.69 -5.50
C LEU A 139 -2.00 12.34 -6.02
N PHE A 140 -0.97 11.76 -5.41
CA PHE A 140 -0.36 10.51 -5.85
C PHE A 140 -1.35 9.33 -5.94
N PRO A 141 -2.21 9.04 -4.95
CA PRO A 141 -3.14 7.91 -5.07
C PRO A 141 -4.14 8.10 -6.20
N VAL A 142 -4.57 9.33 -6.49
CA VAL A 142 -5.48 9.60 -7.62
C VAL A 142 -4.77 9.37 -8.95
N VAL A 143 -3.58 9.93 -9.13
CA VAL A 143 -2.83 9.77 -10.40
C VAL A 143 -2.35 8.32 -10.57
N GLY A 144 -1.83 7.72 -9.50
CA GLY A 144 -1.31 6.36 -9.49
C GLY A 144 -2.38 5.31 -9.78
N THR A 145 -3.63 5.53 -9.35
CA THR A 145 -4.74 4.61 -9.67
C THR A 145 -5.18 4.69 -11.12
N ILE A 146 -5.17 5.88 -11.71
CA ILE A 146 -5.41 6.07 -13.15
C ILE A 146 -4.32 5.34 -13.93
N LEU A 147 -3.04 5.58 -13.59
CA LEU A 147 -1.90 4.92 -14.23
C LEU A 147 -1.96 3.39 -14.07
N SER A 148 -2.18 2.88 -12.87
CA SER A 148 -2.26 1.44 -12.62
C SER A 148 -3.42 0.80 -13.39
N THR A 149 -4.56 1.48 -13.50
CA THR A 149 -5.70 1.00 -14.30
C THR A 149 -5.35 0.90 -15.79
N LEU A 150 -4.66 1.90 -16.33
CA LEU A 150 -4.19 1.88 -17.72
C LEU A 150 -3.16 0.75 -17.94
N CYS A 151 -2.21 0.59 -17.03
CA CYS A 151 -1.23 -0.49 -17.06
C CYS A 151 -1.91 -1.85 -17.03
N ILE A 152 -2.82 -2.11 -16.09
CA ILE A 152 -3.54 -3.39 -15.99
C ILE A 152 -4.33 -3.69 -17.27
N LYS A 153 -5.04 -2.72 -17.83
CA LYS A 153 -5.77 -2.92 -19.10
C LYS A 153 -4.81 -3.34 -20.22
N LYS A 154 -3.64 -2.71 -20.31
CA LYS A 154 -2.61 -3.05 -21.29
C LYS A 154 -2.00 -4.43 -21.01
N SER A 155 -1.70 -4.75 -19.76
CA SER A 155 -1.15 -6.04 -19.31
C SER A 155 -2.11 -7.19 -19.58
N ILE A 156 -3.41 -7.02 -19.31
CA ILE A 156 -4.44 -8.02 -19.61
C ILE A 156 -4.51 -8.24 -21.12
N LYS A 157 -4.55 -7.17 -21.93
CA LYS A 157 -4.54 -7.29 -23.40
C LYS A 157 -3.31 -8.07 -23.90
N TYR A 158 -2.13 -7.77 -23.35
CA TYR A 158 -0.90 -8.47 -23.71
C TYR A 158 -0.94 -9.96 -23.35
N TYR A 159 -1.45 -10.30 -22.17
CA TYR A 159 -1.58 -11.68 -21.71
C TYR A 159 -2.64 -12.47 -22.50
N THR A 160 -3.76 -11.84 -22.87
CA THR A 160 -4.86 -12.52 -23.59
C THR A 160 -4.60 -12.68 -25.09
N PHE A 161 -3.89 -11.75 -25.72
CA PHE A 161 -3.70 -11.73 -27.18
C PHE A 161 -2.27 -12.06 -27.63
N GLY A 162 -1.36 -12.42 -26.71
CA GLY A 162 -0.02 -12.96 -26.98
C GLY A 162 0.65 -12.47 -28.28
N THR A 163 1.43 -11.39 -28.22
CA THR A 163 2.29 -10.89 -29.31
C THR A 163 1.75 -11.04 -30.74
N GLU A 164 0.54 -10.57 -31.02
CA GLU A 164 0.20 -10.14 -32.37
C GLU A 164 0.62 -8.67 -32.52
N GLU A 165 1.93 -8.42 -32.68
CA GLU A 165 2.52 -7.19 -33.25
C GLU A 165 4.05 -7.27 -33.07
N VAL A 166 4.70 -7.97 -34.01
CA VAL A 166 6.06 -7.67 -34.49
C VAL A 166 5.93 -7.26 -35.95
#